data_AF-A0A194WU33-F1
#
_entry.id   AF-A0A194WU33-F1
#
_cell.length_a   1.000
_cell.length_b   1.000
_cell.length_c   1.000
_cell.angle_alpha   90.00
_cell.angle_beta   90.00
_cell.angle_gamma   90.00
#
_symmetry.space_group_name_H-M   'P 1'
#
loop_
_entity.id
_entity.type
_entity.pdbx_description
1 polymer ?
#
loop_
_entity_poly.entity_id
_entity_poly.type
_entity_poly.pdbx_seq_one_letter_code
_entity_poly.pdbx_strand_id
1 'polypeptide(L)'
;SLQHTFPLFKLKGSVAWIQLVPSSDCHFECIPSNFERSHKGLPYARLDIFAQSFLDKHELVDLVDLVDGMDLAPEWGIEHLQLDGTVDVAWAERKNEAIRTSVPLTESSCFLEVNTAPWERREIWERIVGRKQDRIGPEIPKEFWATSFRPKGDRDPRLPLEKGAFDSLKVFEWSGDPGNYDVVVVNWDQVAET
;
A
#
# COMPACT_ATOMS: atom_id res chain seq x y z
N SER A 1 -0.26 15.24 -0.69
CA SER A 1 -0.52 14.10 -1.58
C SER A 1 -0.98 14.59 -2.93
N LEU A 2 -0.56 13.92 -4.01
CA LEU A 2 -0.97 14.21 -5.40
C LEU A 2 -2.24 13.46 -5.84
N GLN A 3 -2.88 12.71 -4.94
CA GLN A 3 -4.05 11.87 -5.28
C GLN A 3 -5.14 12.64 -6.05
N HIS A 4 -5.39 13.91 -5.70
CA HIS A 4 -6.36 14.78 -6.36
C HIS A 4 -6.08 14.99 -7.87
N THR A 5 -4.85 14.79 -8.32
CA THR A 5 -4.43 14.94 -9.72
C THR A 5 -4.57 13.66 -10.54
N PHE A 6 -4.87 12.53 -9.90
CA PHE A 6 -4.89 11.22 -10.54
C PHE A 6 -6.32 10.78 -10.91
N PRO A 7 -6.51 10.16 -12.08
CA PRO A 7 -7.81 9.61 -12.46
C PRO A 7 -8.32 8.59 -11.44
N LEU A 8 -9.54 8.82 -10.96
CA LEU A 8 -10.26 7.93 -10.06
C LEU A 8 -11.45 7.32 -10.80
N PHE A 9 -11.64 6.03 -10.61
CA PHE A 9 -12.65 5.23 -11.28
C PHE A 9 -13.50 4.50 -10.26
N LYS A 10 -14.83 4.51 -10.45
CA LYS A 10 -15.77 3.73 -9.64
C LYS A 10 -16.27 2.54 -10.43
N LEU A 11 -16.17 1.34 -9.85
CA LEU A 11 -16.81 0.16 -10.44
C LEU A 11 -18.33 0.26 -10.28
N LYS A 12 -19.06 0.22 -11.39
CA LYS A 12 -20.52 0.35 -11.39
C LYS A 12 -21.15 -0.81 -10.63
N GLY A 13 -22.06 -0.50 -9.71
CA GLY A 13 -22.73 -1.52 -8.88
C GLY A 13 -21.82 -2.15 -7.83
N SER A 14 -20.65 -1.57 -7.56
CA SER A 14 -19.71 -2.00 -6.53
C SER A 14 -19.34 -0.82 -5.62
N VAL A 15 -18.88 -1.13 -4.41
CA VAL A 15 -18.28 -0.16 -3.48
C VAL A 15 -16.79 0.09 -3.78
N ALA A 16 -16.22 -0.64 -4.75
CA ALA A 16 -14.80 -0.56 -5.09
C ALA A 16 -14.47 0.63 -6.01
N TRP A 17 -13.32 1.22 -5.72
CA TRP A 17 -12.73 2.32 -6.46
C TRP A 17 -11.34 1.93 -6.93
N ILE A 18 -10.95 2.39 -8.11
CA ILE A 18 -9.65 2.16 -8.71
C ILE A 18 -9.05 3.53 -9.01
N GLN A 19 -7.86 3.81 -8.49
CA GLN A 19 -7.11 5.01 -8.81
C GLN A 19 -5.91 4.64 -9.67
N LEU A 20 -5.71 5.35 -10.78
CA LEU A 20 -4.52 5.16 -11.62
C LEU A 20 -3.42 6.12 -11.18
N VAL A 21 -2.41 5.58 -10.52
CA VAL A 21 -1.30 6.34 -9.93
C VAL A 21 -0.03 6.10 -10.76
N PRO A 22 0.78 7.13 -11.07
CA PRO A 22 2.08 6.93 -11.70
C PRO A 22 3.00 6.07 -10.83
N SER A 23 3.75 5.15 -11.44
CA SER A 23 4.68 4.27 -10.72
C SER A 23 5.74 5.06 -9.92
N SER A 24 6.13 6.23 -10.42
CA SER A 24 7.02 7.16 -9.73
C SER A 24 6.44 7.64 -8.39
N ASP A 25 5.12 7.78 -8.27
CA ASP A 25 4.46 8.19 -7.03
C ASP A 25 4.31 7.02 -6.04
N CYS A 26 4.24 5.80 -6.57
CA CYS A 26 4.26 4.57 -5.78
C CYS A 26 5.66 4.18 -5.30
N HIS A 27 6.74 4.74 -5.86
CA HIS A 27 8.14 4.42 -5.54
C HIS A 27 8.50 2.94 -5.78
N PHE A 28 8.10 2.40 -6.93
CA PHE A 28 8.63 1.15 -7.47
C PHE A 28 8.40 1.09 -8.98
N GLU A 29 9.19 0.27 -9.68
CA GLU A 29 9.06 0.13 -11.12
C GLU A 29 7.97 -0.87 -11.52
N CYS A 30 7.13 -0.48 -12.47
CA CYS A 30 6.07 -1.33 -13.02
C CYS A 30 6.61 -2.30 -14.10
N ILE A 31 7.53 -3.19 -13.72
CA ILE A 31 8.06 -4.25 -14.60
C ILE A 31 7.52 -5.63 -14.20
N PRO A 32 7.30 -6.57 -15.15
CA PRO A 32 6.66 -7.86 -14.85
C PRO A 32 7.29 -8.66 -13.70
N SER A 33 8.61 -8.60 -13.53
CA SER A 33 9.34 -9.29 -12.45
C SER A 33 9.06 -8.75 -11.05
N ASN A 34 8.48 -7.55 -10.94
CA ASN A 34 8.11 -6.94 -9.66
C ASN A 34 6.68 -7.29 -9.22
N PHE A 35 5.94 -8.07 -10.01
CA PHE A 35 4.58 -8.46 -9.68
C PHE A 35 4.44 -9.97 -9.56
N GLU A 36 3.60 -10.37 -8.62
CA GLU A 36 3.04 -11.70 -8.52
C GLU A 36 1.53 -11.63 -8.77
N ARG A 37 0.89 -12.80 -8.90
CA ARG A 37 -0.55 -12.89 -9.13
C ARG A 37 -1.20 -13.62 -7.98
N SER A 38 -2.36 -13.10 -7.58
CA SER A 38 -3.20 -13.78 -6.58
C SER A 38 -3.75 -15.07 -7.13
N HIS A 39 -4.38 -15.87 -6.26
CA HIS A 39 -5.10 -17.07 -6.67
C HIS A 39 -6.23 -16.80 -7.68
N LYS A 40 -6.76 -15.57 -7.76
CA LYS A 40 -7.74 -15.15 -8.80
C LYS A 40 -7.09 -14.40 -9.98
N GLY A 41 -5.77 -14.39 -10.08
CA GLY A 41 -5.03 -13.80 -11.19
C GLY A 41 -4.83 -12.28 -11.11
N LEU A 42 -5.32 -11.60 -10.06
CA LEU A 42 -5.05 -10.17 -9.86
C LEU A 42 -3.54 -9.93 -9.67
N PRO A 43 -2.92 -9.06 -10.47
CA PRO A 43 -1.53 -8.69 -10.27
C PRO A 43 -1.39 -7.78 -9.04
N TYR A 44 -0.37 -8.03 -8.22
CA TYR A 44 0.03 -7.14 -7.14
C TYR A 44 1.55 -7.21 -6.98
N ALA A 45 2.14 -6.16 -6.40
CA ALA A 45 3.59 -6.11 -6.25
C ALA A 45 4.10 -7.27 -5.38
N ARG A 46 5.26 -7.83 -5.72
CA ARG A 46 5.94 -8.78 -4.84
C ARG A 46 6.15 -8.13 -3.48
N LEU A 47 6.04 -8.92 -2.42
CA LEU A 47 6.01 -8.43 -1.05
C LEU A 47 7.27 -7.64 -0.66
N ASP A 48 8.45 -8.08 -1.10
CA ASP A 48 9.74 -7.40 -0.93
C ASP A 48 9.74 -6.02 -1.59
N ILE A 49 9.27 -5.93 -2.83
CA ILE A 49 9.16 -4.66 -3.57
C ILE A 49 8.20 -3.70 -2.88
N PHE A 50 7.06 -4.21 -2.42
CA PHE A 50 6.02 -3.38 -1.81
C PHE A 50 6.45 -2.86 -0.43
N ALA A 51 7.04 -3.72 0.40
CA ALA A 51 7.59 -3.33 1.70
C ALA A 51 8.75 -2.34 1.56
N GLN A 52 9.68 -2.58 0.63
CA GLN A 52 10.80 -1.68 0.36
C GLN A 52 10.30 -0.29 -0.06
N SER A 53 9.29 -0.24 -0.95
CA SER A 53 8.65 1.01 -1.36
C SER A 53 8.13 1.82 -0.17
N PHE A 54 7.39 1.21 0.75
CA PHE A 54 6.91 1.94 1.94
C PHE A 54 8.04 2.43 2.83
N LEU A 55 9.08 1.62 3.00
CA LEU A 55 10.25 1.97 3.79
C LEU A 55 10.97 3.19 3.20
N ASP A 56 11.25 3.18 1.89
CA ASP A 56 11.93 4.26 1.19
C ASP A 56 11.11 5.56 1.15
N LYS A 57 9.78 5.46 1.11
CA LYS A 57 8.88 6.62 1.19
C LYS A 57 8.67 7.14 2.62
N HIS A 58 9.14 6.44 3.64
CA HIS A 58 8.77 6.68 5.04
C HIS A 58 7.24 6.65 5.27
N GLU A 59 6.53 5.75 4.57
CA GLU A 59 5.08 5.57 4.69
C GLU A 59 4.77 4.59 5.82
N LEU A 60 4.87 5.07 7.06
CA LEU A 60 4.90 4.21 8.24
C LEU A 60 3.57 3.51 8.54
N VAL A 61 2.44 4.14 8.20
CA VAL A 61 1.10 3.59 8.46
C VAL A 61 0.89 2.35 7.59
N ASP A 62 1.08 2.49 6.29
CA ASP A 62 0.93 1.37 5.35
C ASP A 62 1.97 0.27 5.60
N LEU A 63 3.20 0.63 5.98
CA LEU A 63 4.21 -0.37 6.35
C LEU A 63 3.82 -1.16 7.59
N VAL A 64 3.24 -0.51 8.61
CA VAL A 64 2.71 -1.18 9.80
C VAL A 64 1.59 -2.13 9.42
N ASP A 65 0.64 -1.68 8.60
CA ASP A 65 -0.49 -2.51 8.17
C ASP A 65 -0.03 -3.72 7.35
N LEU A 66 0.97 -3.53 6.49
CA LEU A 66 1.59 -4.63 5.74
C LEU A 66 2.29 -5.63 6.68
N VAL A 67 3.11 -5.13 7.62
CA VAL A 67 3.83 -5.98 8.59
C VAL A 67 2.86 -6.76 9.47
N ASP A 68 1.79 -6.13 9.95
CA ASP A 68 0.80 -6.76 10.79
C ASP A 68 -0.08 -7.74 10.01
N GLY A 69 -0.49 -7.37 8.79
CA GLY A 69 -1.33 -8.19 7.92
C GLY A 69 -0.63 -9.43 7.38
N MET A 70 0.69 -9.35 7.22
CA MET A 70 1.52 -10.48 6.77
C MET A 70 2.24 -11.20 7.91
N ASP A 71 2.17 -10.67 9.14
CA ASP A 71 2.93 -11.12 10.31
C ASP A 71 4.44 -11.26 10.04
N LEU A 72 5.04 -10.25 9.39
CA LEU A 72 6.44 -10.31 8.98
C LEU A 72 7.38 -10.39 10.19
N ALA A 73 8.34 -11.32 10.12
CA ALA A 73 9.38 -11.47 11.14
C ALA A 73 10.51 -10.45 10.93
N PRO A 74 11.24 -10.06 11.98
CA PRO A 74 12.41 -9.19 11.86
C PRO A 74 13.43 -9.69 10.82
N GLU A 75 13.72 -10.98 10.85
CA GLU A 75 14.70 -11.66 9.99
C GLU A 75 14.29 -11.64 8.51
N TRP A 76 12.98 -11.67 8.24
CA TRP A 76 12.47 -11.60 6.88
C TRP A 76 12.95 -10.31 6.19
N GLY A 77 12.92 -9.17 6.88
CA GLY A 77 13.39 -7.91 6.30
C GLY A 77 14.90 -7.88 6.09
N ILE A 78 15.67 -8.56 6.93
CA ILE A 78 17.14 -8.68 6.75
C ILE A 78 17.47 -9.46 5.48
N GLU A 79 16.68 -10.48 5.15
CA GLU A 79 16.87 -11.32 3.97
C GLU A 79 16.33 -10.67 2.67
N HIS A 80 15.25 -9.89 2.76
CA HIS A 80 14.50 -9.45 1.58
C HIS A 80 14.58 -7.95 1.28
N LEU A 81 14.99 -7.11 2.23
CA LEU A 81 14.97 -5.65 2.08
C LEU A 81 16.39 -5.06 2.08
N GLN A 82 16.52 -3.88 1.46
CA GLN A 82 17.73 -3.06 1.57
C GLN A 82 17.64 -2.12 2.75
N LEU A 83 18.13 -2.61 3.89
CA LEU A 83 18.08 -1.89 5.16
C LEU A 83 19.25 -0.94 5.40
N ASP A 84 20.29 -0.98 4.56
CA ASP A 84 21.47 -0.13 4.71
C ASP A 84 21.22 1.28 4.15
N GLY A 85 21.55 2.28 4.97
CA GLY A 85 21.32 3.69 4.67
C GLY A 85 19.90 4.16 5.02
N THR A 86 19.54 5.30 4.43
CA THR A 86 18.35 6.06 4.83
C THR A 86 17.24 6.00 3.79
N VAL A 87 16.02 6.34 4.19
CA VAL A 87 14.87 6.52 3.28
C VAL A 87 15.23 7.41 2.07
N ASP A 88 14.53 7.29 0.94
CA ASP A 88 14.86 8.05 -0.27
C ASP A 88 14.41 9.51 -0.15
N VAL A 89 15.25 10.32 0.48
CA VAL A 89 15.05 11.78 0.63
C VAL A 89 14.94 12.46 -0.73
N ALA A 90 15.70 12.02 -1.74
CA ALA A 90 15.66 12.65 -3.06
C ALA A 90 14.32 12.40 -3.75
N TRP A 91 13.72 11.23 -3.55
CA TRP A 91 12.34 10.98 -3.98
C TRP A 91 11.35 11.87 -3.23
N ALA A 92 11.48 11.99 -1.91
CA ALA A 92 10.60 12.83 -1.10
C ALA A 92 10.64 14.30 -1.53
N GLU A 93 11.83 14.83 -1.80
CA GLU A 93 12.03 16.19 -2.31
C GLU A 93 11.36 16.39 -3.69
N ARG A 94 11.55 15.46 -4.63
CA ARG A 94 10.88 15.50 -5.93
C ARG A 94 9.36 15.45 -5.80
N LYS A 95 8.84 14.63 -4.90
CA LYS A 95 7.40 14.53 -4.64
C LYS A 95 6.83 15.81 -4.04
N ASN A 96 7.53 16.41 -3.07
CA ASN A 96 7.12 17.67 -2.46
C ASN A 96 7.11 18.82 -3.47
N GLU A 97 8.08 18.85 -4.38
CA GLU A 97 8.09 19.84 -5.47
C GLU A 97 6.88 19.69 -6.40
N ALA A 98 6.53 18.46 -6.77
CA ALA A 98 5.33 18.19 -7.55
C ALA A 98 4.05 18.57 -6.79
N ILE A 99 3.97 18.29 -5.48
CA ILE A 99 2.85 18.70 -4.62
C ILE A 99 2.70 20.21 -4.62
N ARG A 100 3.77 20.96 -4.36
CA ARG A 100 3.76 22.44 -4.36
C ARG A 100 3.32 23.03 -5.69
N THR A 101 3.62 22.36 -6.80
CA THR A 101 3.18 22.78 -8.14
C THR A 101 1.70 22.49 -8.39
N SER A 102 1.12 21.49 -7.71
CA SER A 102 -0.25 21.02 -7.94
C SER A 102 -1.33 21.76 -7.15
N VAL A 103 -0.96 22.45 -6.05
CA VAL A 103 -1.92 23.12 -5.16
C VAL A 103 -1.57 24.59 -4.95
N PRO A 104 -2.56 25.46 -4.66
CA PRO A 104 -2.28 26.82 -4.23
C PRO A 104 -1.43 26.84 -2.94
N LEU A 105 -0.52 27.82 -2.85
CA LEU A 105 0.25 28.03 -1.63
C LEU A 105 -0.63 28.71 -0.58
N THR A 106 -0.91 27.99 0.50
CA THR A 106 -1.69 28.44 1.66
C THR A 106 -0.93 28.10 2.94
N GLU A 107 -1.36 28.63 4.08
CA GLU A 107 -0.75 28.35 5.38
C GLU A 107 -0.77 26.85 5.75
N SER A 108 -1.69 26.07 5.18
CA SER A 108 -1.85 24.64 5.42
C SER A 108 -1.28 23.75 4.32
N SER A 109 -0.74 24.30 3.22
CA SER A 109 -0.27 23.49 2.09
C SER A 109 0.91 22.58 2.46
N CYS A 110 1.67 22.92 3.51
CA CYS A 110 2.77 22.07 4.01
C CYS A 110 2.30 20.74 4.60
N PHE A 111 1.05 20.61 5.07
CA PHE A 111 0.50 19.34 5.57
C PHE A 111 0.32 18.29 4.48
N LEU A 112 0.42 18.69 3.21
CA LEU A 112 0.33 17.77 2.08
C LEU A 112 1.67 17.14 1.71
N GLU A 113 2.79 17.69 2.20
CA GLU A 113 4.15 17.23 1.89
C GLU A 113 4.51 15.94 2.65
N VAL A 114 5.42 15.16 2.08
CA VAL A 114 6.02 13.97 2.70
C VAL A 114 7.30 14.34 3.46
N ASN A 115 7.69 13.49 4.42
CA ASN A 115 8.86 13.72 5.27
C ASN A 115 10.17 13.62 4.47
N THR A 116 11.09 14.57 4.65
CA THR A 116 12.41 14.61 3.98
C THR A 116 13.58 14.35 4.94
N ALA A 117 13.31 13.98 6.19
CA ALA A 117 14.38 13.64 7.12
C ALA A 117 15.01 12.28 6.77
N PRO A 118 16.35 12.15 6.85
CA PRO A 118 17.09 10.96 6.44
C PRO A 118 17.04 9.89 7.54
N TRP A 119 15.88 9.29 7.75
CA TRP A 119 15.71 8.23 8.74
C TRP A 119 16.38 6.93 8.28
N GLU A 120 17.07 6.24 9.19
CA GLU A 120 17.72 4.96 8.92
C GLU A 120 16.67 3.86 8.68
N ARG A 121 16.75 3.18 7.53
CA ARG A 121 15.77 2.16 7.14
C ARG A 121 15.74 0.99 8.12
N ARG A 122 16.93 0.55 8.56
CA ARG A 122 17.09 -0.52 9.56
C ARG A 122 16.37 -0.20 10.86
N GLU A 123 16.55 1.00 11.40
CA GLU A 123 15.90 1.42 12.65
C GLU A 123 14.37 1.47 12.52
N ILE A 124 13.86 1.96 11.38
CA ILE A 124 12.43 1.96 11.09
C ILE A 124 11.88 0.53 11.08
N TRP A 125 12.53 -0.36 10.33
CA TRP A 125 12.12 -1.75 10.21
C TRP A 125 12.07 -2.45 11.56
N GLU A 126 13.19 -2.42 12.31
CA GLU A 126 13.31 -3.06 13.62
C GLU A 126 12.29 -2.52 14.63
N ARG A 127 12.03 -1.20 14.60
CA ARG A 127 11.00 -0.59 15.45
C ARG A 127 9.59 -1.08 15.10
N ILE A 128 9.25 -1.19 13.82
CA ILE A 128 7.92 -1.60 13.38
C ILE A 128 7.67 -3.08 13.69
N VAL A 129 8.59 -3.97 13.30
CA VAL A 129 8.43 -5.42 13.52
C VAL A 129 8.55 -5.81 15.01
N GLY A 130 9.37 -5.09 15.78
CA GLY A 130 9.55 -5.36 17.21
C GLY A 130 8.36 -4.97 18.08
N ARG A 131 7.44 -4.13 17.57
CA ARG A 131 6.29 -3.59 18.32
C ARG A 131 4.92 -4.09 17.84
N LYS A 132 4.87 -5.20 17.10
CA LYS A 132 3.60 -5.79 16.58
C LYS A 132 2.56 -5.99 17.70
N GLN A 133 2.98 -6.49 18.86
CA GLN A 133 2.09 -6.78 19.99
C GLN A 133 1.55 -5.51 20.69
N ASP A 134 2.25 -4.38 20.59
CA ASP A 134 1.81 -3.10 21.17
C ASP A 134 0.61 -2.54 20.41
N ARG A 135 0.47 -2.90 19.13
CA ARG A 135 -0.61 -2.46 18.24
C ARG A 135 -1.89 -3.28 18.36
N ILE A 136 -1.86 -4.38 19.12
CA ILE A 136 -3.06 -5.16 19.39
C ILE A 136 -3.92 -4.38 20.38
N GLY A 137 -5.12 -4.02 19.93
CA GLY A 137 -6.11 -3.30 20.73
C GLY A 137 -6.48 -4.04 22.01
N PRO A 138 -6.84 -3.31 23.09
CA PRO A 138 -7.19 -3.91 24.38
C PRO A 138 -8.39 -4.87 24.32
N GLU A 139 -9.23 -4.75 23.31
CA GLU A 139 -10.38 -5.61 23.03
C GLU A 139 -10.01 -6.98 22.44
N ILE A 140 -8.77 -7.14 21.95
CA ILE A 140 -8.30 -8.36 21.31
C ILE A 140 -7.40 -9.14 22.28
N PRO A 141 -7.75 -10.39 22.63
CA PRO A 141 -6.93 -11.24 23.50
C PRO A 141 -5.53 -11.54 22.90
N LYS A 142 -4.48 -10.90 23.44
CA LYS A 142 -3.08 -11.03 22.95
C LYS A 142 -2.52 -12.46 23.04
N GLU A 143 -3.13 -13.31 23.86
CA GLU A 143 -2.77 -14.71 23.98
C GLU A 143 -3.00 -15.47 22.66
N PHE A 144 -4.02 -15.08 21.89
CA PHE A 144 -4.44 -15.76 20.66
C PHE A 144 -3.99 -15.04 19.37
N TRP A 145 -3.51 -13.80 19.47
CA TRP A 145 -3.18 -12.95 18.31
C TRP A 145 -1.69 -12.63 18.22
N ALA A 146 -1.12 -12.77 17.03
CA ALA A 146 0.28 -12.45 16.72
C ALA A 146 0.46 -10.97 16.39
N THR A 147 -0.54 -10.38 15.74
CA THR A 147 -0.60 -8.97 15.33
C THR A 147 -2.04 -8.44 15.51
N SER A 148 -2.26 -7.17 15.16
CA SER A 148 -3.61 -6.54 15.11
C SER A 148 -4.56 -7.22 14.11
N PHE A 149 -4.03 -7.95 13.12
CA PHE A 149 -4.81 -8.56 12.03
C PHE A 149 -4.71 -10.09 11.96
N ARG A 150 -3.78 -10.71 12.70
CA ARG A 150 -3.42 -12.13 12.49
C ARG A 150 -3.44 -12.95 13.78
N PRO A 151 -4.22 -14.05 13.84
CA PRO A 151 -4.12 -15.05 14.89
C PRO A 151 -2.74 -15.73 14.90
N LYS A 152 -2.32 -16.23 16.07
CA LYS A 152 -1.07 -17.02 16.17
C LYS A 152 -1.19 -18.32 15.37
N GLY A 153 -0.16 -18.61 14.57
CA GLY A 153 -0.10 -19.81 13.74
C GLY A 153 -0.95 -19.72 12.46
N ASP A 154 -1.47 -18.55 12.12
CA ASP A 154 -2.20 -18.35 10.87
C ASP A 154 -1.26 -18.48 9.65
N ARG A 155 -1.77 -19.05 8.55
CA ARG A 155 -1.01 -19.30 7.32
C ARG A 155 -0.93 -18.06 6.46
N ASP A 156 0.16 -17.86 5.72
CA ASP A 156 0.33 -16.71 4.80
C ASP A 156 -0.95 -16.46 3.97
N PRO A 157 -1.57 -15.26 4.09
CA PRO A 157 -2.87 -14.97 3.50
C PRO A 157 -2.86 -14.96 1.96
N ARG A 158 -1.68 -14.90 1.34
CA ARG A 158 -1.53 -14.93 -0.12
C ARG A 158 -1.63 -16.35 -0.67
N LEU A 159 -1.41 -17.36 0.17
CA LEU A 159 -1.50 -18.74 -0.24
C LEU A 159 -2.98 -19.14 -0.39
N PRO A 160 -3.31 -20.01 -1.36
CA PRO A 160 -4.68 -20.46 -1.55
C PRO A 160 -5.24 -21.08 -0.28
N LEU A 161 -6.41 -20.62 0.16
CA LEU A 161 -7.21 -21.32 1.15
C LEU A 161 -7.66 -22.66 0.53
N GLU A 162 -7.79 -23.69 1.37
CA GLU A 162 -8.42 -24.95 0.95
C GLU A 162 -9.81 -24.65 0.35
N LYS A 163 -10.21 -25.41 -0.69
CA LYS A 163 -11.40 -25.12 -1.53
C LYS A 163 -12.60 -24.57 -0.73
N GLY A 164 -13.03 -23.35 -1.05
CA GLY A 164 -14.32 -22.80 -0.59
C GLY A 164 -14.31 -21.38 -0.01
N ALA A 165 -13.15 -20.74 0.15
CA ALA A 165 -13.09 -19.39 0.72
C ALA A 165 -12.96 -18.30 -0.37
N PHE A 166 -13.97 -17.44 -0.42
CA PHE A 166 -14.07 -16.20 -1.20
C PHE A 166 -14.08 -16.34 -2.74
N ASP A 167 -15.26 -16.67 -3.27
CA ASP A 167 -15.58 -16.72 -4.71
C ASP A 167 -16.06 -15.39 -5.30
N SER A 168 -16.00 -14.27 -4.58
CA SER A 168 -16.69 -13.03 -4.98
C SER A 168 -15.87 -12.04 -5.81
N LEU A 169 -14.56 -12.26 -6.02
CA LEU A 169 -13.77 -11.42 -6.91
C LEU A 169 -13.87 -11.96 -8.33
N LYS A 170 -14.75 -11.35 -9.13
CA LYS A 170 -14.85 -11.58 -10.58
C LYS A 170 -13.45 -11.37 -11.18
N VAL A 171 -13.00 -12.34 -11.98
CA VAL A 171 -11.79 -12.22 -12.78
C VAL A 171 -11.93 -10.94 -13.62
N PHE A 172 -10.94 -10.06 -13.57
CA PHE A 172 -10.86 -8.93 -14.49
C PHE A 172 -10.53 -9.48 -15.88
N GLU A 173 -11.55 -9.94 -16.59
CA GLU A 173 -11.44 -10.28 -18.01
C GLU A 173 -11.53 -8.99 -18.81
N TRP A 174 -10.56 -8.77 -19.69
CA TRP A 174 -10.62 -7.68 -20.66
C TRP A 174 -11.81 -7.95 -21.58
N SER A 175 -12.86 -7.13 -21.48
CA SER A 175 -14.15 -7.40 -22.15
C SER A 175 -14.11 -7.23 -23.67
N GLY A 176 -13.05 -6.62 -24.22
CA GLY A 176 -12.91 -6.35 -25.67
C GLY A 176 -14.01 -5.49 -26.27
N ASP A 177 -14.97 -5.02 -25.47
CA ASP A 177 -16.12 -4.23 -25.89
C ASP A 177 -15.91 -2.77 -25.48
N PRO A 178 -15.59 -1.87 -26.44
CA PRO A 178 -15.39 -0.46 -26.17
C PRO A 178 -16.67 0.29 -25.77
N GLY A 179 -17.85 -0.35 -25.82
CA GLY A 179 -19.15 0.29 -25.55
C GLY A 179 -19.74 0.05 -24.15
N ASN A 180 -19.20 -0.87 -23.36
CA ASN A 180 -19.77 -1.26 -22.07
C ASN A 180 -18.83 -0.87 -20.92
N TYR A 181 -18.83 0.40 -20.55
CA TYR A 181 -18.02 0.86 -19.42
C TYR A 181 -18.68 0.41 -18.10
N ASP A 182 -18.25 -0.74 -17.58
CA ASP A 182 -18.51 -1.18 -16.18
C ASP A 182 -17.84 -0.27 -15.13
N VAL A 183 -17.16 0.77 -15.58
CA VAL A 183 -16.33 1.68 -14.80
C VAL A 183 -16.68 3.12 -15.16
N VAL A 184 -16.96 3.95 -14.15
CA VAL A 184 -17.26 5.38 -14.34
C VAL A 184 -16.06 6.20 -13.88
N VAL A 185 -15.63 7.18 -14.68
CA VAL A 185 -14.62 8.17 -14.27
C VAL A 185 -15.26 9.14 -13.29
N VAL A 186 -14.63 9.32 -12.13
CA VAL A 186 -15.10 10.24 -11.09
C VAL A 186 -14.03 11.31 -10.87
N ASN A 187 -14.45 12.58 -10.83
CA ASN A 187 -13.57 13.67 -10.46
C ASN A 187 -13.59 13.87 -8.94
N TRP A 188 -12.49 14.29 -8.33
CA TRP A 188 -12.36 14.49 -6.88
C TRP A 188 -13.40 15.47 -6.32
N ASP A 189 -13.76 16.49 -7.09
CA ASP A 189 -14.81 17.46 -6.73
C ASP A 189 -16.20 16.81 -6.55
N GLN A 190 -16.44 15.65 -7.16
CA GLN A 190 -17.71 14.92 -7.06
C GLN A 190 -17.73 13.88 -5.93
N VAL A 191 -16.59 13.60 -5.30
CA VAL A 191 -16.47 12.60 -4.21
C VAL A 191 -16.96 13.17 -2.87
N ALA A 192 -16.96 14.50 -2.71
CA ALA A 192 -17.38 15.16 -1.47
C ALA A 192 -18.91 15.20 -1.27
N GLU A 193 -19.72 14.79 -2.25
CA GLU A 193 -21.19 14.95 -2.24
C GLU A 193 -21.98 13.63 -2.04
N THR A 194 -21.36 12.54 -1.62
CA THR A 194 -22.04 11.26 -1.33
C THR A 194 -21.76 10.75 0.08
#